data_AF-A0A7S2B3H8-F1
#
_entry.id   AF-A0A7S2B3H8-F1
#
_cell.length_a   1.000
_cell.length_b   1.000
_cell.length_c   1.000
_cell.angle_alpha   90.00
_cell.angle_beta   90.00
_cell.angle_gamma   90.00
#
_symmetry.space_group_name_H-M   'P 1'
#
loop_
_entity.id
_entity.type
_entity.pdbx_description
1 polymer ?
#
loop_
_entity_poly.entity_id
_entity_poly.type
_entity_poly.pdbx_seq_one_letter_code
_entity_poly.pdbx_strand_id
1 'polypeptide(L)'
;SDPSILRFLVASGDDVTSKVLRDDLMTLLIAGHETSAAVLTWTFYLLAQNPKVAAKMRAEIDAAMPDGPRALTTDDISNKLRYTTRVIYESMRLYPQPPVLLRRSIEEDMVDGYKVRSEADVFISVWNIHRSEEHWGKDVLDFNPDRFGPLEDPHPNEVNTGYRLVAFGAGKRKCLGDMFALYENVVTLSMLQRAFDFELVNPDEPVGMETGATIHTKGGLNMRVRRRKDSSGGNGTVTSDDDLLNQMKMGKWESVSEMGAKASEDSSGASATPTAAAAPAAAANAN
;
A
#
# COMPACT_ATOMS: atom_id res chain seq x y z
N SER A 1 -0.07 27.71 5.93
CA SER A 1 -1.41 27.09 6.08
C SER A 1 -1.20 25.61 6.33
N ASP A 2 -1.93 25.01 7.27
CA ASP A 2 -1.90 23.56 7.49
C ASP A 2 -2.72 22.86 6.39
N PRO A 3 -2.10 22.03 5.52
CA PRO A 3 -2.79 21.34 4.43
C PRO A 3 -3.41 19.99 4.87
N SER A 4 -3.47 19.70 6.18
CA SER A 4 -3.98 18.43 6.67
C SER A 4 -5.46 18.19 6.35
N ILE A 5 -5.84 16.91 6.23
CA ILE A 5 -7.24 16.49 6.10
C ILE A 5 -8.06 16.97 7.30
N LEU A 6 -7.49 16.93 8.51
CA LEU A 6 -8.14 17.45 9.71
C LEU A 6 -8.51 18.94 9.55
N ARG A 7 -7.58 19.77 9.05
CA ARG A 7 -7.86 21.19 8.84
C ARG A 7 -9.00 21.39 7.84
N PHE A 8 -9.04 20.59 6.77
CA PHE A 8 -10.11 20.61 5.77
C PHE A 8 -11.47 20.24 6.39
N LEU A 9 -11.55 19.14 7.15
CA LEU A 9 -12.78 18.70 7.81
C LEU A 9 -13.30 19.70 8.84
N VAL A 10 -12.40 20.37 9.57
CA VAL A 10 -12.81 21.45 10.49
C VAL A 10 -13.27 22.70 9.72
N ALA A 11 -12.72 22.95 8.53
CA ALA A 11 -13.09 24.09 7.71
C ALA A 11 -14.42 23.90 6.95
N SER A 12 -14.83 22.66 6.65
CA SER A 12 -16.07 22.39 5.91
C SER A 12 -17.32 22.84 6.67
N GLY A 13 -17.23 22.97 8.00
CA GLY A 13 -18.32 23.44 8.85
C GLY A 13 -19.40 22.39 9.09
N ASP A 14 -19.11 21.12 8.83
CA ASP A 14 -20.03 20.02 9.11
C ASP A 14 -20.20 19.84 10.63
N ASP A 15 -21.44 19.64 11.09
CA ASP A 15 -21.76 19.37 12.50
C ASP A 15 -21.34 17.94 12.89
N VAL A 16 -20.04 17.73 13.03
CA VAL A 16 -19.43 16.45 13.36
C VAL A 16 -18.92 16.47 14.79
N THR A 17 -19.32 15.48 15.60
CA THR A 17 -18.81 15.37 16.97
C THR A 17 -17.31 15.06 16.96
N SER A 18 -16.58 15.49 18.00
CA SER A 18 -15.14 15.19 18.12
C SER A 18 -14.82 13.70 18.15
N LYS A 19 -15.78 12.85 18.54
CA LYS A 19 -15.61 11.39 18.49
C LYS A 19 -15.58 10.90 17.04
N VAL A 20 -16.58 11.26 16.25
CA VAL A 20 -16.67 10.88 14.82
C VAL A 20 -15.44 11.37 14.07
N LEU A 21 -15.00 12.61 14.30
CA LEU A 21 -13.79 13.14 13.67
C LEU A 21 -12.53 12.33 14.01
N ARG A 22 -12.37 11.87 15.26
CA ARG A 22 -11.26 10.98 15.63
C ARG A 22 -11.37 9.62 14.97
N ASP A 23 -12.58 9.04 14.92
CA ASP A 23 -12.83 7.74 14.31
C ASP A 23 -12.55 7.77 12.79
N ASP A 24 -12.92 8.87 12.11
CA ASP A 24 -12.63 9.09 10.69
C ASP A 24 -11.12 9.22 10.43
N LEU A 25 -10.41 10.00 11.24
CA LEU A 25 -8.95 10.14 11.12
C LEU A 25 -8.22 8.81 11.37
N MET A 26 -8.65 8.04 12.38
CA MET A 26 -8.08 6.72 12.66
C MET A 26 -8.34 5.74 11.51
N THR A 27 -9.53 5.80 10.91
CA THR A 27 -9.88 5.00 9.73
C THR A 27 -8.95 5.32 8.56
N LEU A 28 -8.71 6.61 8.27
CA LEU A 28 -7.79 7.03 7.21
C LEU A 28 -6.34 6.60 7.49
N LEU A 29 -5.89 6.72 8.75
CA LEU A 29 -4.55 6.32 9.14
C LEU A 29 -4.32 4.82 8.95
N ILE A 30 -5.23 3.98 9.46
CA ILE A 30 -5.11 2.52 9.34
C ILE A 30 -5.19 2.10 7.87
N ALA A 31 -6.13 2.68 7.10
CA ALA A 31 -6.31 2.35 5.70
C ALA A 31 -5.10 2.72 4.83
N GLY A 32 -4.42 3.84 5.12
CA GLY A 32 -3.29 4.33 4.32
C GLY A 32 -1.91 3.80 4.74
N HIS A 33 -1.75 3.36 5.99
CA HIS A 33 -0.43 3.01 6.52
C HIS A 33 0.08 1.65 6.03
N GLU A 34 -0.62 0.56 6.36
CA GLU A 34 -0.14 -0.79 6.06
C GLU A 34 -0.25 -1.16 4.58
N THR A 35 -1.22 -0.58 3.86
CA THR A 35 -1.47 -0.87 2.45
C THR A 35 -0.30 -0.40 1.57
N SER A 36 0.12 0.86 1.68
CA SER A 36 1.31 1.39 0.98
C SER A 36 2.59 0.64 1.40
N ALA A 37 2.75 0.34 2.69
CA ALA A 37 3.91 -0.42 3.17
C ALA A 37 4.01 -1.83 2.53
N ALA A 38 2.89 -2.55 2.44
CA ALA A 38 2.83 -3.85 1.79
C ALA A 38 3.09 -3.74 0.29
N VAL A 39 2.50 -2.74 -0.40
CA VAL A 39 2.74 -2.49 -1.83
C VAL A 39 4.23 -2.25 -2.10
N LEU A 40 4.89 -1.38 -1.35
CA LEU A 40 6.34 -1.16 -1.51
C LEU A 40 7.13 -2.43 -1.24
N THR A 41 6.84 -3.13 -0.15
CA THR A 41 7.54 -4.38 0.22
C THR A 41 7.51 -5.39 -0.91
N TRP A 42 6.32 -5.72 -1.43
CA TRP A 42 6.19 -6.67 -2.52
C TRP A 42 6.76 -6.14 -3.84
N THR A 43 6.72 -4.83 -4.08
CA THR A 43 7.36 -4.23 -5.25
C THR A 43 8.88 -4.41 -5.22
N PHE A 44 9.54 -4.17 -4.08
CA PHE A 44 10.97 -4.40 -3.92
C PHE A 44 11.34 -5.87 -4.10
N TYR A 45 10.55 -6.78 -3.53
CA TYR A 45 10.72 -8.23 -3.72
C TYR A 45 10.63 -8.63 -5.20
N LEU A 46 9.63 -8.11 -5.92
CA LEU A 46 9.42 -8.39 -7.34
C LEU A 46 10.53 -7.82 -8.22
N LEU A 47 10.96 -6.58 -7.96
CA LEU A 47 12.06 -5.94 -8.69
C LEU A 47 13.39 -6.65 -8.50
N ALA A 48 13.68 -7.13 -7.28
CA ALA A 48 14.92 -7.86 -7.00
C ALA A 48 15.02 -9.19 -7.77
N GLN A 49 13.88 -9.82 -8.08
CA GLN A 49 13.82 -11.03 -8.91
C GLN A 49 13.76 -10.73 -10.41
N ASN A 50 13.52 -9.47 -10.80
CA ASN A 50 13.34 -9.09 -12.20
C ASN A 50 14.29 -7.95 -12.59
N PRO A 51 15.61 -8.21 -12.73
CA PRO A 51 16.61 -7.17 -13.01
C PRO A 51 16.35 -6.37 -14.29
N LYS A 52 15.74 -6.98 -15.32
CA LYS A 52 15.38 -6.31 -16.56
C LYS A 52 14.28 -5.26 -16.34
N VAL A 53 13.27 -5.59 -15.54
CA VAL A 53 12.19 -4.67 -15.17
C VAL A 53 12.75 -3.53 -14.31
N ALA A 54 13.60 -3.85 -13.34
CA ALA A 54 14.28 -2.86 -12.51
C ALA A 54 15.16 -1.90 -13.32
N ALA A 55 15.95 -2.41 -14.27
CA ALA A 55 16.78 -1.59 -15.15
C ALA A 55 15.95 -0.64 -16.03
N LYS A 56 14.85 -1.13 -16.63
CA LYS A 56 13.95 -0.31 -17.45
C LYS A 56 13.29 0.80 -16.62
N MET A 57 12.79 0.47 -15.43
CA MET A 57 12.22 1.45 -14.49
C MET A 57 13.24 2.49 -14.04
N ARG A 58 14.47 2.06 -13.71
CA ARG A 58 15.53 2.99 -13.30
C ARG A 58 15.92 3.94 -14.42
N ALA A 59 16.00 3.46 -15.66
CA ALA A 59 16.28 4.33 -16.81
C ALA A 59 15.22 5.43 -16.96
N GLU A 60 13.94 5.12 -16.75
CA GLU A 60 12.86 6.11 -16.72
C GLU A 60 13.02 7.10 -15.56
N ILE A 61 13.27 6.61 -14.34
CA ILE A 61 13.49 7.45 -13.15
C ILE A 61 14.68 8.41 -13.36
N ASP A 62 15.77 7.91 -13.94
CA ASP A 62 16.96 8.70 -14.20
C ASP A 62 16.69 9.78 -15.26
N ALA A 63 15.91 9.46 -16.30
CA ALA A 63 15.48 10.41 -17.33
C ALA A 63 14.48 11.46 -16.83
N ALA A 64 13.65 11.15 -15.82
CA ALA A 64 12.73 12.12 -15.21
C ALA A 64 13.45 13.20 -14.38
N MET A 65 14.70 12.92 -13.96
CA MET A 65 15.53 13.78 -13.12
C MET A 65 16.97 13.85 -13.68
N PRO A 66 17.17 14.46 -14.85
CA PRO A 66 18.46 14.48 -15.53
C PRO A 66 19.51 15.29 -14.75
N ASP A 67 19.09 16.34 -14.04
CA ASP A 67 19.98 17.28 -13.34
C ASP A 67 20.35 16.83 -11.91
N GLY A 68 19.91 15.66 -11.47
CA GLY A 68 20.16 15.17 -10.11
C GLY A 68 18.88 14.97 -9.29
N PRO A 69 19.03 14.50 -8.04
CA PRO A 69 17.91 14.25 -7.14
C PRO A 69 17.15 15.55 -6.82
N ARG A 70 15.83 15.52 -6.96
CA ARG A 70 14.93 16.61 -6.59
C ARG A 70 13.58 16.04 -6.16
N ALA A 71 12.76 16.88 -5.53
CA ALA A 71 11.37 16.53 -5.28
C ALA A 71 10.64 16.27 -6.61
N LEU A 72 9.90 15.17 -6.67
CA LEU A 72 9.04 14.84 -7.79
C LEU A 72 7.75 15.66 -7.73
N THR A 73 7.31 16.12 -8.89
CA THR A 73 6.05 16.84 -9.06
C THR A 73 4.95 15.88 -9.53
N THR A 74 3.70 16.31 -9.43
CA THR A 74 2.56 15.57 -9.98
C THR A 74 2.65 15.36 -11.50
N ASP A 75 3.26 16.32 -12.22
CA ASP A 75 3.56 16.19 -13.65
C ASP A 75 4.57 15.08 -13.94
N ASP A 76 5.63 14.99 -13.14
CA ASP A 76 6.61 13.92 -13.29
C ASP A 76 5.96 12.54 -13.12
N ILE A 77 5.09 12.38 -12.10
CA ILE A 77 4.39 11.13 -11.84
C ILE A 77 3.45 10.78 -13.02
N SER A 78 2.67 11.76 -13.49
CA SER A 78 1.63 11.53 -14.51
C SER A 78 2.18 11.30 -15.91
N ASN A 79 3.27 11.99 -16.25
CA ASN A 79 3.76 12.10 -17.63
C ASN A 79 5.14 11.45 -17.85
N LYS A 80 6.00 11.39 -16.82
CA LYS A 80 7.39 10.91 -16.97
C LYS A 80 7.68 9.58 -16.28
N LEU A 81 6.90 9.20 -15.28
CA LEU A 81 7.06 7.98 -14.48
C LEU A 81 5.93 6.97 -14.74
N ARG A 82 5.50 6.87 -15.99
CA ARG A 82 4.38 6.02 -16.41
C ARG A 82 4.72 4.54 -16.27
N TYR A 83 5.93 4.12 -16.62
CA TYR A 83 6.37 2.72 -16.47
C TYR A 83 6.58 2.36 -14.99
N THR A 84 7.12 3.27 -14.18
CA THR A 84 7.22 3.13 -12.72
C THR A 84 5.83 3.00 -12.09
N THR A 85 4.84 3.75 -12.60
CA THR A 85 3.44 3.58 -12.22
C THR A 85 2.90 2.19 -12.62
N ARG A 86 3.25 1.67 -13.81
CA ARG A 86 2.89 0.29 -14.22
C ARG A 86 3.55 -0.78 -13.34
N VAL A 87 4.77 -0.56 -12.87
CA VAL A 87 5.46 -1.44 -11.90
C VAL A 87 4.65 -1.56 -10.60
N ILE A 88 4.14 -0.44 -10.08
CA ILE A 88 3.28 -0.44 -8.90
C ILE A 88 1.95 -1.17 -9.17
N TYR A 89 1.30 -0.93 -10.31
CA TYR A 89 0.06 -1.65 -10.66
C TYR A 89 0.26 -3.15 -10.82
N GLU A 90 1.35 -3.58 -11.46
CA GLU A 90 1.66 -5.00 -11.62
C GLU A 90 1.99 -5.65 -10.26
N SER A 91 2.67 -4.90 -9.38
CA SER A 91 2.91 -5.34 -8.01
C SER A 91 1.60 -5.51 -7.24
N MET A 92 0.66 -4.58 -7.33
CA MET A 92 -0.67 -4.71 -6.72
C MET A 92 -1.51 -5.84 -7.35
N ARG A 93 -1.30 -6.16 -8.64
CA ARG A 93 -1.94 -7.31 -9.28
C ARG A 93 -1.45 -8.62 -8.65
N LEU A 94 -0.13 -8.75 -8.48
CA LEU A 94 0.45 -9.93 -7.83
C LEU A 94 0.23 -9.90 -6.31
N TYR A 95 0.20 -8.77 -5.63
CA TYR A 95 0.04 -8.73 -4.18
C TYR A 95 -1.04 -7.72 -3.80
N PRO A 96 -2.31 -8.06 -4.03
CA PRO A 96 -3.43 -7.16 -3.74
C PRO A 96 -3.61 -6.92 -2.25
N GLN A 97 -3.97 -5.68 -1.89
CA GLN A 97 -4.12 -5.23 -0.50
C GLN A 97 -5.53 -4.63 -0.31
N PRO A 98 -6.49 -5.36 0.27
CA PRO A 98 -6.42 -6.76 0.75
C PRO A 98 -6.52 -7.80 -0.39
N PRO A 99 -6.17 -9.08 -0.13
CA PRO A 99 -6.37 -10.17 -1.09
C PRO A 99 -7.84 -10.62 -1.23
N VAL A 100 -8.70 -10.25 -0.27
CA VAL A 100 -10.12 -10.61 -0.25
C VAL A 100 -10.95 -9.40 0.18
N LEU A 101 -12.03 -9.11 -0.55
CA LEU A 101 -13.03 -8.11 -0.17
C LEU A 101 -14.25 -8.80 0.44
N LEU A 102 -14.67 -8.33 1.62
CA LEU A 102 -15.80 -8.89 2.35
C LEU A 102 -17.09 -8.10 2.10
N ARG A 103 -18.19 -8.78 1.85
CA ARG A 103 -19.54 -8.21 1.76
C ARG A 103 -20.52 -9.12 2.50
N ARG A 104 -21.65 -8.55 2.92
CA ARG A 104 -22.84 -9.29 3.35
C ARG A 104 -24.01 -8.81 2.52
N SER A 105 -24.76 -9.74 1.94
CA SER A 105 -26.01 -9.39 1.25
C SER A 105 -27.05 -8.92 2.27
N ILE A 106 -27.75 -7.84 1.96
CA ILE A 106 -28.84 -7.30 2.79
C ILE A 106 -30.22 -7.69 2.26
N GLU A 107 -30.26 -8.22 1.04
CA GLU A 107 -31.44 -8.73 0.36
C GLU A 107 -31.03 -9.89 -0.56
N GLU A 108 -32.00 -10.61 -1.10
CA GLU A 108 -31.72 -11.66 -2.08
C GLU A 108 -31.24 -11.04 -3.40
N ASP A 109 -30.25 -11.67 -4.03
CA ASP A 109 -29.67 -11.21 -5.29
C ASP A 109 -29.29 -12.40 -6.19
N MET A 110 -28.92 -12.12 -7.44
CA MET A 110 -28.49 -13.09 -8.43
C MET A 110 -27.08 -12.74 -8.94
N VAL A 111 -26.12 -13.62 -8.70
CA VAL A 111 -24.74 -13.48 -9.21
C VAL A 111 -24.47 -14.59 -10.20
N ASP A 112 -24.25 -14.24 -11.46
CA ASP A 112 -23.99 -15.21 -12.55
C ASP A 112 -25.02 -16.35 -12.64
N GLY A 113 -26.30 -16.01 -12.43
CA GLY A 113 -27.39 -16.99 -12.42
C GLY A 113 -27.54 -17.81 -11.13
N TYR A 114 -26.69 -17.58 -10.13
CA TYR A 114 -26.79 -18.20 -8.80
C TYR A 114 -27.50 -17.28 -7.81
N LYS A 115 -28.48 -17.84 -7.08
CA LYS A 115 -29.20 -17.12 -6.04
C LYS A 115 -28.31 -16.92 -4.81
N VAL A 116 -28.08 -15.66 -4.45
CA VAL A 116 -27.48 -15.25 -3.18
C VAL A 116 -28.61 -14.91 -2.23
N ARG A 117 -28.70 -15.61 -1.11
CA ARG A 117 -29.72 -15.31 -0.08
C ARG A 117 -29.38 -14.02 0.65
N SER A 118 -30.37 -13.37 1.24
CA SER A 118 -30.12 -12.31 2.23
C SER A 118 -29.28 -12.86 3.41
N GLU A 119 -28.48 -11.98 4.01
CA GLU A 119 -27.55 -12.26 5.12
C GLU A 119 -26.40 -13.24 4.78
N ALA A 120 -26.16 -13.51 3.49
CA ALA A 120 -25.03 -14.32 3.05
C ALA A 120 -23.73 -13.50 3.09
N ASP A 121 -22.69 -14.08 3.69
CA ASP A 121 -21.33 -13.54 3.61
C ASP A 121 -20.70 -13.89 2.27
N VAL A 122 -20.24 -12.87 1.56
CA VAL A 122 -19.65 -12.97 0.22
C VAL A 122 -18.19 -12.52 0.29
N PHE A 123 -17.30 -13.43 -0.11
CA PHE A 123 -15.86 -13.24 -0.13
C PHE A 123 -15.40 -13.11 -1.58
N ILE A 124 -15.04 -11.90 -2.00
CA ILE A 124 -14.53 -11.65 -3.36
C ILE A 124 -13.03 -11.79 -3.32
N SER A 125 -12.51 -12.91 -3.84
CA SER A 125 -11.06 -13.18 -3.90
C SER A 125 -10.40 -12.35 -4.99
N VAL A 126 -9.86 -11.19 -4.61
CA VAL A 126 -9.05 -10.32 -5.48
C VAL A 126 -7.81 -11.08 -5.94
N TRP A 127 -7.21 -11.88 -5.05
CA TRP A 127 -6.09 -12.76 -5.36
C TRP A 127 -6.37 -13.67 -6.56
N ASN A 128 -7.54 -14.32 -6.59
CA ASN A 128 -7.91 -15.22 -7.70
C ASN A 128 -8.23 -14.45 -8.97
N ILE A 129 -8.95 -13.33 -8.88
CA ILE A 129 -9.27 -12.48 -10.04
C ILE A 129 -7.98 -12.01 -10.72
N HIS A 130 -7.02 -11.52 -9.94
CA HIS A 130 -5.74 -11.02 -10.45
C HIS A 130 -4.80 -12.12 -10.94
N ARG A 131 -5.10 -13.39 -10.61
CA ARG A 131 -4.32 -14.59 -10.99
C ARG A 131 -5.06 -15.57 -11.90
N SER A 132 -6.19 -15.17 -12.45
CA SER A 132 -6.93 -16.01 -13.38
C SER A 132 -6.20 -16.11 -14.71
N GLU A 133 -5.70 -17.31 -15.05
CA GLU A 133 -5.09 -17.59 -16.37
C GLU A 133 -6.06 -17.28 -17.51
N GLU A 134 -7.37 -17.46 -17.30
CA GLU A 134 -8.41 -17.13 -18.27
C GLU A 134 -8.41 -15.63 -18.63
N HIS A 135 -8.14 -14.76 -17.66
CA HIS A 135 -8.21 -13.32 -17.84
C HIS A 135 -6.85 -12.66 -18.11
N TRP A 136 -5.77 -13.28 -17.65
CA TRP A 136 -4.42 -12.71 -17.70
C TRP A 136 -3.44 -13.49 -18.57
N GLY A 137 -3.83 -14.67 -19.07
CA GLY A 137 -2.97 -15.53 -19.89
C GLY A 137 -2.04 -16.43 -19.06
N LYS A 138 -1.23 -17.21 -19.76
CA LYS A 138 -0.34 -18.23 -19.17
C LYS A 138 0.80 -17.64 -18.34
N ASP A 139 1.20 -16.41 -18.65
CA ASP A 139 2.21 -15.63 -17.95
C ASP A 139 1.63 -14.88 -16.73
N VAL A 140 0.47 -15.28 -16.22
CA VAL A 140 -0.23 -14.59 -15.14
C VAL A 140 0.59 -14.48 -13.84
N LEU A 141 1.53 -15.39 -13.60
CA LEU A 141 2.43 -15.34 -12.45
C LEU A 141 3.69 -14.52 -12.71
N ASP A 142 3.94 -14.11 -13.96
CA ASP A 142 5.11 -13.33 -14.32
C ASP A 142 4.92 -11.86 -13.93
N PHE A 143 5.98 -11.25 -13.38
CA PHE A 143 6.02 -9.83 -13.10
C PHE A 143 6.31 -9.03 -14.37
N ASN A 144 5.26 -8.62 -15.06
CA ASN A 144 5.37 -7.98 -16.36
C ASN A 144 4.59 -6.65 -16.41
N PRO A 145 5.21 -5.51 -16.08
CA PRO A 145 4.55 -4.20 -16.17
C PRO A 145 4.09 -3.80 -17.58
N ASP A 146 4.66 -4.39 -18.64
CA ASP A 146 4.28 -4.11 -20.03
C ASP A 146 2.95 -4.80 -20.43
N ARG A 147 2.38 -5.67 -19.56
CA ARG A 147 1.13 -6.40 -19.87
C ARG A 147 -0.09 -5.52 -20.06
N PHE A 148 -0.03 -4.27 -19.60
CA PHE A 148 -1.14 -3.33 -19.67
C PHE A 148 -1.20 -2.53 -20.98
N GLY A 149 -0.40 -2.92 -21.98
CA GLY A 149 -0.37 -2.28 -23.28
C GLY A 149 0.59 -1.07 -23.36
N PRO A 150 0.49 -0.27 -24.43
CA PRO A 150 1.28 0.94 -24.64
C PRO A 150 1.28 1.89 -23.43
N LEU A 151 2.39 2.58 -23.20
CA LEU A 151 2.51 3.49 -22.05
C LEU A 151 1.61 4.71 -22.20
N GLU A 152 1.29 5.11 -23.43
CA GLU A 152 0.42 6.23 -23.78
C GLU A 152 -1.04 5.98 -23.36
N ASP A 153 -1.44 4.72 -23.25
CA ASP A 153 -2.78 4.35 -22.82
C ASP A 153 -3.02 4.73 -21.35
N PRO A 154 -4.28 4.98 -20.95
CA PRO A 154 -4.63 5.21 -19.56
C PRO A 154 -4.09 4.12 -18.63
N HIS A 155 -3.73 4.52 -17.39
CA HIS A 155 -3.36 3.55 -16.35
C HIS A 155 -4.49 2.55 -16.10
N PRO A 156 -4.16 1.31 -15.74
CA PRO A 156 -5.15 0.25 -15.65
C PRO A 156 -5.98 0.47 -14.38
N ASN A 157 -7.29 0.31 -14.47
CA ASN A 157 -8.22 0.45 -13.36
C ASN A 157 -9.36 -0.56 -13.48
N GLU A 158 -10.24 -0.60 -12.49
CA GLU A 158 -11.34 -1.55 -12.42
C GLU A 158 -12.32 -1.43 -13.58
N VAL A 159 -12.48 -0.23 -14.17
CA VAL A 159 -13.42 0.00 -15.26
C VAL A 159 -12.82 -0.40 -16.60
N ASN A 160 -11.63 0.12 -16.94
CA ASN A 160 -11.02 -0.12 -18.25
C ASN A 160 -10.47 -1.54 -18.41
N THR A 161 -10.25 -2.27 -17.32
CA THR A 161 -9.90 -3.70 -17.35
C THR A 161 -11.11 -4.62 -17.25
N GLY A 162 -12.33 -4.09 -17.14
CA GLY A 162 -13.54 -4.90 -16.94
C GLY A 162 -13.47 -5.74 -15.66
N TYR A 163 -13.05 -5.12 -14.55
CA TYR A 163 -12.88 -5.72 -13.23
C TYR A 163 -11.82 -6.82 -13.13
N ARG A 164 -10.95 -6.99 -14.14
CA ARG A 164 -9.80 -7.91 -14.05
C ARG A 164 -8.73 -7.37 -13.11
N LEU A 165 -8.51 -6.06 -13.10
CA LEU A 165 -7.64 -5.38 -12.13
C LEU A 165 -8.47 -4.55 -11.15
N VAL A 166 -8.45 -4.97 -9.89
CA VAL A 166 -9.16 -4.35 -8.77
C VAL A 166 -8.14 -3.94 -7.70
N ALA A 167 -7.25 -3.02 -8.05
CA ALA A 167 -6.14 -2.61 -7.18
C ALA A 167 -6.61 -1.77 -5.97
N PHE A 168 -7.61 -0.91 -6.18
CA PHE A 168 -8.13 0.02 -5.18
C PHE A 168 -9.61 -0.25 -4.83
N GLY A 169 -10.08 -1.48 -5.03
CA GLY A 169 -11.50 -1.80 -4.95
C GLY A 169 -12.29 -1.26 -6.14
N ALA A 170 -13.62 -1.25 -6.01
CA ALA A 170 -14.52 -0.80 -7.07
C ALA A 170 -15.88 -0.34 -6.52
N GLY A 171 -16.62 0.40 -7.35
CA GLY A 171 -17.98 0.86 -7.05
C GLY A 171 -18.05 1.87 -5.90
N LYS A 172 -19.18 1.91 -5.20
CA LYS A 172 -19.46 2.92 -4.15
C LYS A 172 -18.52 2.86 -2.93
N ARG A 173 -17.78 1.75 -2.76
CA ARG A 173 -16.81 1.55 -1.67
C ARG A 173 -15.37 1.43 -2.21
N LYS A 174 -15.11 1.99 -3.39
CA LYS A 174 -13.74 2.15 -3.92
C LYS A 174 -12.91 3.00 -2.96
N CYS A 175 -11.61 2.72 -2.90
CA CYS A 175 -10.67 3.47 -2.07
C CYS A 175 -10.72 4.97 -2.39
N LEU A 176 -10.90 5.78 -1.36
CA LEU A 176 -10.87 7.24 -1.47
C LEU A 176 -9.44 7.78 -1.65
N GLY A 177 -8.44 7.02 -1.20
CA GLY A 177 -7.02 7.38 -1.23
C GLY A 177 -6.25 6.81 -2.42
N ASP A 178 -6.92 6.37 -3.49
CA ASP A 178 -6.28 5.70 -4.63
C ASP A 178 -5.15 6.53 -5.26
N MET A 179 -5.43 7.80 -5.58
CA MET A 179 -4.43 8.72 -6.14
C MET A 179 -3.34 9.08 -5.15
N PHE A 180 -3.68 9.25 -3.87
CA PHE A 180 -2.70 9.56 -2.82
C PHE A 180 -1.71 8.41 -2.67
N ALA A 181 -2.21 7.20 -2.47
CA ALA A 181 -1.38 6.00 -2.31
C ALA A 181 -0.55 5.75 -3.57
N LEU A 182 -1.12 5.89 -4.77
CA LEU A 182 -0.35 5.70 -6.00
C LEU A 182 0.84 6.67 -6.06
N TYR A 183 0.63 7.95 -5.75
CA TYR A 183 1.69 8.95 -5.80
C TYR A 183 2.72 8.74 -4.70
N GLU A 184 2.28 8.42 -3.48
CA GLU A 184 3.15 8.05 -2.37
C GLU A 184 4.09 6.89 -2.74
N ASN A 185 3.52 5.82 -3.31
CA ASN A 185 4.26 4.63 -3.71
C ASN A 185 5.24 4.93 -4.87
N VAL A 186 4.81 5.66 -5.90
CA VAL A 186 5.67 6.04 -7.03
C VAL A 186 6.82 6.93 -6.58
N VAL A 187 6.55 7.94 -5.74
CA VAL A 187 7.59 8.85 -5.22
C VAL A 187 8.59 8.06 -4.38
N THR A 188 8.10 7.28 -3.41
CA THR A 188 8.96 6.51 -2.50
C THR A 188 9.83 5.52 -3.27
N LEU A 189 9.24 4.75 -4.18
CA LEU A 189 9.97 3.80 -5.01
C LEU A 189 11.01 4.51 -5.89
N SER A 190 10.64 5.61 -6.55
CA SER A 190 11.53 6.35 -7.44
C SER A 190 12.74 6.91 -6.72
N MET A 191 12.54 7.54 -5.56
CA MET A 191 13.62 8.12 -4.76
C MET A 191 14.59 7.03 -4.27
N LEU A 192 14.06 5.92 -3.76
CA LEU A 192 14.90 4.82 -3.26
C LEU A 192 15.66 4.13 -4.39
N GLN A 193 15.01 3.83 -5.52
CA GLN A 193 15.63 3.14 -6.66
C GLN A 193 16.64 4.01 -7.42
N ARG A 194 16.51 5.34 -7.33
CA ARG A 194 17.56 6.26 -7.80
C ARG A 194 18.79 6.20 -6.90
N ALA A 195 18.58 6.25 -5.58
CA ALA A 195 19.67 6.37 -4.62
C ALA A 195 20.41 5.05 -4.33
N PHE A 196 19.72 3.91 -4.43
CA PHE A 196 20.24 2.62 -3.97
C PHE A 196 19.95 1.45 -4.90
N ASP A 197 20.87 0.49 -4.86
CA ASP A 197 20.69 -0.87 -5.35
C ASP A 197 20.19 -1.77 -4.21
N PHE A 198 19.21 -2.62 -4.52
CA PHE A 198 18.57 -3.54 -3.59
C PHE A 198 18.72 -4.97 -4.12
N GLU A 199 19.30 -5.86 -3.31
CA GLU A 199 19.48 -7.28 -3.62
C GLU A 199 18.92 -8.12 -2.48
N LEU A 200 18.23 -9.23 -2.77
CA LEU A 200 17.79 -10.16 -1.72
C LEU A 200 19.01 -10.75 -1.00
N VAL A 201 18.93 -10.86 0.33
CA VAL A 201 19.98 -11.53 1.11
C VAL A 201 20.05 -13.02 0.75
N ASN A 202 18.89 -13.67 0.59
CA ASN A 202 18.75 -15.07 0.18
C ASN A 202 17.83 -15.13 -1.06
N PRO A 203 18.36 -15.00 -2.29
CA PRO A 203 17.55 -14.99 -3.50
C PRO A 203 16.91 -16.35 -3.82
N ASP A 204 17.48 -17.45 -3.33
CA ASP A 204 17.01 -18.81 -3.59
C ASP A 204 15.92 -19.27 -2.61
N GLU A 205 15.67 -18.52 -1.54
CA GLU A 205 14.65 -18.84 -0.54
C GLU A 205 13.38 -18.02 -0.80
N PRO A 206 12.21 -18.67 -0.94
CA PRO A 206 10.97 -17.93 -1.16
C PRO A 206 10.59 -17.11 0.07
N VAL A 207 10.25 -15.84 -0.15
CA VAL A 207 9.71 -14.97 0.90
C VAL A 207 8.28 -15.41 1.22
N GLY A 208 8.10 -16.06 2.36
CA GLY A 208 6.79 -16.56 2.80
C GLY A 208 5.79 -15.42 3.04
N MET A 209 4.51 -15.70 2.78
CA MET A 209 3.39 -14.77 2.99
C MET A 209 2.60 -15.09 4.26
N GLU A 210 2.13 -14.04 4.94
CA GLU A 210 1.15 -14.11 6.01
C GLU A 210 0.02 -13.12 5.70
N THR A 211 -1.24 -13.55 5.85
CA THR A 211 -2.39 -12.79 5.38
C THR A 211 -3.22 -12.27 6.55
N GLY A 212 -3.48 -10.96 6.56
CA GLY A 212 -4.43 -10.28 7.44
C GLY A 212 -5.25 -9.27 6.64
N ALA A 213 -5.34 -8.03 7.13
CA ALA A 213 -5.87 -6.91 6.34
C ALA A 213 -5.00 -6.64 5.10
N THR A 214 -3.69 -6.85 5.21
CA THR A 214 -2.73 -6.83 4.10
C THR A 214 -1.93 -8.14 4.05
N ILE A 215 -1.18 -8.35 2.97
CA ILE A 215 -0.27 -9.48 2.80
C ILE A 215 1.10 -9.06 3.36
N HIS A 216 1.47 -9.61 4.52
CA HIS A 216 2.77 -9.43 5.13
C HIS A 216 3.75 -10.53 4.70
N THR A 217 5.03 -10.27 4.91
CA THR A 217 6.06 -11.31 4.82
C THR A 217 6.17 -12.04 6.16
N LYS A 218 6.38 -13.36 6.15
CA LYS A 218 6.48 -14.16 7.40
C LYS A 218 7.69 -13.80 8.27
N GLY A 219 8.74 -13.23 7.69
CA GLY A 219 10.03 -13.01 8.36
C GLY A 219 10.73 -11.71 7.96
N GLY A 220 9.99 -10.76 7.40
CA GLY A 220 10.54 -9.55 6.81
C GLY A 220 11.09 -9.77 5.39
N LEU A 221 11.45 -8.67 4.73
CA LEU A 221 12.14 -8.66 3.43
C LEU A 221 13.58 -8.18 3.64
N ASN A 222 14.49 -9.11 3.92
CA ASN A 222 15.89 -8.78 4.15
C ASN A 222 16.62 -8.51 2.83
N MET A 223 17.10 -7.29 2.66
CA MET A 223 17.80 -6.85 1.45
C MET A 223 19.17 -6.26 1.78
N ARG A 224 20.15 -6.52 0.91
CA ARG A 224 21.40 -5.75 0.86
C ARG A 224 21.13 -4.45 0.11
N VAL A 225 21.53 -3.34 0.71
CA VAL A 225 21.36 -1.99 0.16
C VAL A 225 22.74 -1.41 -0.13
N ARG A 226 22.98 -0.94 -1.36
CA ARG A 226 24.22 -0.25 -1.75
C ARG A 226 23.88 1.08 -2.38
N ARG A 227 24.61 2.14 -2.06
CA ARG A 227 24.41 3.44 -2.71
C ARG A 227 24.80 3.35 -4.20
N ARG A 228 23.94 3.83 -5.08
CA ARG A 228 24.26 3.98 -6.51
C ARG A 228 25.26 5.11 -6.69
N LYS A 229 26.25 4.91 -7.55
CA LYS A 229 27.13 6.01 -7.99
C LYS A 229 26.32 6.90 -8.92
N ASP A 230 26.29 8.21 -8.65
CA ASP A 230 25.61 9.17 -9.51
C ASP A 230 26.15 9.05 -10.94
N SER A 231 25.25 8.94 -11.92
CA SER A 231 25.59 8.87 -13.34
C SER A 231 26.12 10.21 -13.89
N SER A 232 26.19 11.26 -13.08
CA SER A 232 26.85 12.52 -13.40
C SER A 232 28.34 12.44 -13.04
N GLY A 233 29.21 12.39 -14.05
CA GLY A 233 30.68 12.38 -13.92
C GLY A 233 31.29 13.65 -13.34
N GLY A 234 30.84 14.09 -12.17
CA GLY A 234 31.48 15.14 -11.37
C GLY A 234 32.43 14.51 -10.36
N ASN A 235 33.70 14.85 -10.45
CA ASN A 235 34.75 14.48 -9.50
C ASN A 235 34.50 15.18 -8.15
N GLY A 236 33.51 14.70 -7.38
CA GLY A 236 33.18 15.16 -6.04
C GLY A 236 33.76 14.19 -5.03
N THR A 237 34.57 14.70 -4.11
CA THR A 237 35.14 13.99 -2.96
C THR A 237 34.09 13.11 -2.28
N VAL A 238 34.37 11.81 -2.21
CA VAL A 238 33.58 10.83 -1.45
C VAL A 238 33.55 11.30 0.01
N THR A 239 32.43 11.86 0.45
CA THR A 239 32.12 11.95 1.88
C THR A 239 31.84 10.53 2.36
N SER A 240 32.61 10.09 3.35
CA SER A 240 32.58 8.71 3.87
C SER A 240 31.17 8.31 4.31
N ASP A 241 30.85 7.02 4.21
CA ASP A 241 29.55 6.45 4.61
C ASP A 241 29.11 6.85 6.04
N ASP A 242 30.07 7.14 6.92
CA ASP A 242 29.85 7.63 8.30
C ASP A 242 29.26 9.04 8.39
N ASP A 243 29.50 9.93 7.41
CA ASP A 243 29.02 11.31 7.46
C ASP A 243 27.52 11.39 7.14
N LEU A 244 26.99 10.47 6.33
CA LEU A 244 25.59 10.45 5.95
C LEU A 244 24.71 9.69 6.95
N LEU A 245 25.21 8.62 7.56
CA LEU A 245 24.54 8.00 8.72
C LEU A 245 24.41 8.99 9.88
N ASN A 246 25.38 9.91 10.04
CA ASN A 246 25.30 10.99 11.01
C ASN A 246 24.34 12.13 10.60
N GLN A 247 24.14 12.38 9.30
CA GLN A 247 23.13 13.33 8.82
C GLN A 247 21.71 12.74 8.86
N MET A 248 21.57 11.42 8.69
CA MET A 248 20.33 10.66 8.84
C MET A 248 20.12 10.17 10.28
N LYS A 249 20.37 10.99 11.29
CA LYS A 249 19.92 10.70 12.67
C LYS A 249 18.39 10.63 12.74
N MET A 250 17.83 9.53 12.23
CA MET A 250 16.58 9.00 12.70
C MET A 250 16.78 8.72 14.19
N GLY A 251 15.92 9.28 15.03
CA GLY A 251 15.89 8.95 16.45
C GLY A 251 15.86 7.43 16.61
N LYS A 252 16.45 6.94 17.71
CA LYS A 252 16.36 5.53 18.11
C LYS A 252 14.94 5.02 17.86
N TRP A 253 14.81 4.06 16.94
CA TRP A 253 13.57 3.33 16.75
C TRP A 253 13.41 2.39 17.96
N GLU A 254 12.54 2.75 18.90
CA GLU A 254 12.03 1.77 19.86
C GLU A 254 11.06 0.84 19.12
N SER A 255 11.19 -0.45 19.38
CA SER A 255 10.33 -1.46 18.77
C SER A 255 8.87 -1.23 19.18
N VAL A 256 7.92 -1.60 18.31
CA VAL A 256 6.48 -1.50 18.61
C VAL A 256 6.10 -2.32 19.87
N SER A 257 6.87 -3.37 20.17
CA SER A 257 6.76 -4.13 21.43
C SER A 257 7.13 -3.33 22.68
N GLU A 258 8.08 -2.39 22.59
CA GLU A 258 8.50 -1.55 23.72
C GLU A 258 7.52 -0.38 23.96
N MET A 259 6.87 0.12 22.90
CA MET A 259 5.79 1.11 23.03
C MET A 259 4.52 0.53 23.70
N GLY A 260 4.20 -0.73 23.41
CA GLY A 260 3.09 -1.44 24.09
C GLY A 260 3.35 -1.68 25.58
N ALA A 261 4.60 -1.92 25.96
CA ALA A 261 4.99 -2.10 27.36
C ALA A 261 4.91 -0.78 28.16
N LYS A 262 5.40 0.34 27.59
CA LYS A 262 5.31 1.67 28.23
C LYS A 262 3.87 2.14 28.45
N ALA A 263 2.98 1.88 27.48
CA ALA A 263 1.57 2.21 27.63
C ALA A 263 0.88 1.41 28.75
N SER A 264 1.34 0.18 29.02
CA SER A 264 0.81 -0.64 30.11
C SER A 264 1.28 -0.16 31.49
N GLU A 265 2.51 0.34 31.62
CA GLU A 265 3.05 0.90 32.85
C GLU A 265 2.37 2.22 33.24
N ASP A 266 2.12 3.12 32.27
CA ASP A 266 1.44 4.41 32.52
C ASP A 266 -0.04 4.25 32.91
N SER A 267 -0.68 3.13 32.56
CA SER A 267 -2.06 2.83 32.93
C SER A 267 -2.22 2.26 34.36
N SER A 268 -1.11 1.86 35.00
CA SER A 268 -1.13 1.23 36.32
C SER A 268 -1.32 2.22 37.49
N GLY A 269 -1.34 3.52 37.23
CA GLY A 269 -1.51 4.58 38.24
C GLY A 269 -2.94 5.06 38.48
N ALA A 270 -3.92 4.64 37.69
CA ALA A 270 -5.31 5.10 37.82
C ALA A 270 -6.21 3.98 38.38
N SER A 271 -6.17 3.76 39.70
CA SER A 271 -7.16 2.90 40.36
C SER A 271 -8.50 3.64 40.48
N ALA A 272 -9.51 3.20 39.72
CA ALA A 272 -10.90 3.45 40.04
C ALA A 272 -11.67 2.12 39.91
N THR A 273 -12.18 1.65 41.03
CA THR A 273 -13.00 0.45 41.21
C THR A 273 -14.19 0.39 40.25
N PRO A 274 -14.55 -0.77 39.68
CA PRO A 274 -15.71 -0.90 38.81
C PRO A 274 -17.00 -1.08 39.63
N THR A 275 -17.96 -0.18 39.44
CA THR A 275 -19.37 -0.41 39.79
C THR A 275 -20.05 -1.14 38.62
N ALA A 276 -20.58 -2.33 38.91
CA ALA A 276 -21.36 -3.12 37.97
C ALA A 276 -22.71 -2.44 37.68
N ALA A 277 -23.03 -2.24 36.40
CA ALA A 277 -24.37 -1.93 35.93
C ALA A 277 -24.76 -2.95 34.85
N ALA A 278 -25.74 -3.80 35.20
CA ALA A 278 -26.32 -4.80 34.33
C ALA A 278 -27.18 -4.14 33.23
N ALA A 279 -27.03 -4.61 31.99
CA ALA A 279 -27.95 -4.30 30.90
C ALA A 279 -29.19 -5.23 30.98
N PRO A 280 -30.42 -4.72 30.82
CA PRO A 280 -31.62 -5.55 30.88
C PRO A 280 -31.84 -6.32 29.56
N ALA A 281 -32.15 -7.60 29.69
CA ALA A 281 -32.66 -8.46 28.64
C ALA A 281 -34.08 -8.03 28.23
N ALA A 282 -34.30 -7.76 26.95
CA ALA A 282 -35.64 -7.64 26.39
C ALA A 282 -36.12 -9.02 25.95
N ALA A 283 -37.09 -9.53 26.70
CA ALA A 283 -37.77 -10.79 26.48
C ALA A 283 -38.70 -10.73 25.26
N ALA A 284 -38.74 -11.86 24.56
CA ALA A 284 -39.82 -12.21 23.64
C ALA A 284 -41.17 -12.23 24.37
N ASN A 285 -42.20 -11.67 23.75
CA ASN A 285 -43.58 -12.00 24.07
C ASN A 285 -44.30 -12.41 22.79
N ALA A 286 -44.77 -13.65 22.81
CA ALA A 286 -45.79 -14.17 21.93
C ALA A 286 -47.16 -13.66 22.39
N ASN A 287 -47.96 -13.21 21.44
CA ASN A 287 -49.39 -13.48 21.30
C ASN A 287 -49.83 -13.08 19.89
#